data_AF-A0A396ID80-F1
#
_entry.id   AF-A0A396ID80-F1
#
_cell.length_a   1.000
_cell.length_b   1.000
_cell.length_c   1.000
_cell.angle_alpha   90.00
_cell.angle_beta   90.00
_cell.angle_gamma   90.00
#
_symmetry.space_group_name_H-M   'P 1'
#
loop_
_entity.id
_entity.type
_entity.pdbx_description
1 polymer ?
#
loop_
_entity_poly.entity_id
_entity_poly.type
_entity_poly.pdbx_seq_one_letter_code
_entity_poly.pdbx_strand_id
1 'polypeptide(L)' 'MKHKKNMAQTLISVFALILILSPFLVVTDRDPIYCKSDADCPKESYPLFVKCVDNFCDFIIV' A
#
# COMPACT_ATOMS: atom_id res chain seq x y z
N MET A 1 17.15 8.09 38.71
CA MET A 1 16.34 8.54 37.56
C MET A 1 15.12 7.62 37.41
N LYS A 2 13.92 8.07 37.81
CA LYS A 2 12.68 7.29 37.66
C LYS A 2 12.28 7.33 36.18
N HIS A 3 12.55 6.27 35.43
CA HIS A 3 11.88 6.01 34.15
C HIS A 3 10.41 5.70 34.46
N LYS A 4 9.60 6.75 34.65
CA LYS A 4 8.14 6.63 34.61
C LYS A 4 7.80 6.38 33.15
N LYS A 5 7.89 5.11 32.72
CA LYS A 5 7.47 4.66 31.40
C LYS A 5 5.97 4.92 31.34
N ASN A 6 5.58 6.02 30.72
CA ASN A 6 4.18 6.35 30.52
C ASN A 6 3.63 5.31 29.54
N MET A 7 2.97 4.26 30.04
CA MET A 7 2.34 3.23 29.19
C MET A 7 1.48 3.87 28.09
N ALA A 8 0.80 4.97 28.42
CA ALA A 8 0.06 5.80 27.48
C ALA A 8 0.93 6.31 26.31
N GLN A 9 2.14 6.79 26.58
CA GLN A 9 3.05 7.29 25.54
C GLN A 9 3.56 6.18 24.63
N THR A 10 3.78 4.97 25.19
CA THR A 10 4.13 3.79 24.37
C THR A 10 2.95 3.36 23.50
N LEU A 11 1.74 3.33 24.04
CA LEU A 11 0.52 2.99 23.30
C LEU A 11 0.25 3.99 22.17
N ILE A 12 0.33 5.29 22.44
CA ILE A 12 0.16 6.35 21.43
C ILE A 12 1.21 6.20 20.32
N SER A 13 2.47 5.91 20.69
CA SER A 13 3.54 5.73 19.71
C SER A 13 3.32 4.51 18.81
N VAL A 14 2.88 3.38 19.37
CA VAL A 14 2.58 2.17 18.59
C VAL A 14 1.39 2.40 17.68
N PHE A 15 0.35 3.08 18.16
CA PHE A 15 -0.84 3.37 17.37
C PHE A 15 -0.52 4.31 16.18
N ALA A 16 0.30 5.33 16.40
CA ALA A 16 0.79 6.20 15.33
C ALA A 16 1.57 5.42 14.28
N LEU A 17 2.45 4.50 14.68
CA LEU A 17 3.19 3.65 13.75
C LEU A 17 2.26 2.75 12.93
N ILE A 18 1.23 2.16 13.56
CA ILE A 18 0.24 1.34 12.85
C ILE A 18 -0.52 2.16 11.80
N LEU A 19 -0.95 3.39 12.14
CA LEU A 19 -1.65 4.27 11.20
C LEU A 19 -0.77 4.72 10.04
N ILE A 20 0.53 4.89 10.28
CA ILE A 20 1.49 5.22 9.22
C ILE A 20 1.76 4.00 8.34
N LEU A 21 1.89 2.80 8.92
CA LEU A 21 2.30 1.59 8.20
C LEU A 21 1.13 0.85 7.52
N SER A 22 -0.10 0.98 8.02
CA SER A 22 -1.26 0.26 7.46
C SER A 22 -1.58 0.60 6.00
N PRO A 23 -1.46 1.85 5.51
CA PRO A 23 -1.71 2.15 4.11
C PRO A 23 -0.67 1.53 3.18
N PHE A 24 0.59 1.38 3.64
CA PHE A 24 1.65 0.74 2.85
C PHE A 24 1.40 -0.77 2.68
N LEU A 25 0.85 -1.43 3.70
CA LEU A 25 0.48 -2.86 3.61
C LEU A 25 -0.69 -3.11 2.65
N VAL A 26 -1.65 -2.19 2.57
CA VAL A 26 -2.80 -2.30 1.65
C VAL A 26 -2.37 -2.18 0.18
N VAL A 27 -1.30 -1.44 -0.11
CA VAL A 27 -0.78 -1.30 -1.49
C VAL A 27 -0.14 -2.60 -1.98
N THR A 28 0.44 -3.41 -1.08
CA THR A 28 1.12 -4.66 -1.44
C THR A 28 0.20 -5.88 -1.58
N ASP A 29 -1.03 -5.82 -1.05
CA ASP A 29 -2.00 -6.93 -1.04
C ASP A 29 -3.02 -6.85 -2.20
N ARG A 30 -2.65 -6.19 -3.31
CA ARG A 30 -3.45 -6.30 -4.52
C ARG A 30 -3.17 -7.68 -5.12
N ASP A 31 -4.15 -8.57 -5.05
CA ASP A 31 -4.10 -9.84 -5.78
C ASP A 31 -3.62 -9.58 -7.21
N PRO A 32 -2.59 -10.27 -7.69
CA PRO A 32 -2.01 -9.99 -8.98
C PRO A 32 -3.04 -10.28 -10.07
N ILE A 33 -3.56 -9.22 -10.69
CA ILE A 33 -4.60 -9.32 -11.71
C ILE A 33 -3.93 -9.86 -12.98
N TYR A 34 -4.27 -11.08 -13.37
CA TYR A 34 -3.77 -11.67 -14.60
C TYR A 34 -4.31 -10.91 -15.82
N CYS A 35 -3.44 -10.67 -16.80
CA CYS A 35 -3.77 -10.00 -18.06
C CYS A 35 -3.07 -10.66 -19.25
N LYS A 36 -3.67 -10.51 -20.44
CA LYS A 36 -3.05 -10.89 -21.71
C LYS A 36 -2.63 -9.67 -22.52
N SER A 37 -3.32 -8.55 -22.32
CA SER A 37 -3.12 -7.27 -22.97
C SER A 37 -3.49 -6.13 -22.02
N ASP A 38 -3.01 -4.91 -22.32
CA ASP A 38 -3.32 -3.71 -21.52
C ASP A 38 -4.83 -3.42 -21.41
N ALA A 39 -5.64 -3.93 -22.33
CA ALA A 39 -7.09 -3.76 -22.32
C ALA A 39 -7.81 -4.60 -21.25
N ASP A 40 -7.15 -5.65 -20.73
CA ASP A 40 -7.68 -6.52 -19.68
C ASP A 40 -7.55 -5.88 -18.28
N CYS A 41 -6.69 -4.86 -18.15
CA CYS A 41 -6.45 -4.17 -16.90
C CYS A 41 -7.51 -3.10 -16.61
N PRO A 42 -7.82 -2.84 -15.33
CA PRO A 42 -8.73 -1.78 -14.95
C PRO A 42 -8.22 -0.44 -15.46
N LYS A 43 -9.10 0.32 -16.12
CA LYS A 43 -8.81 1.67 -16.58
C LYS A 43 -8.89 2.61 -15.39
N GLU A 44 -7.75 2.80 -14.72
CA GLU A 44 -7.63 3.79 -13.66
C GLU A 44 -7.48 5.21 -14.24
N SER A 45 -7.81 6.20 -13.42
CA SER A 45 -7.65 7.61 -13.75
C SER A 45 -6.22 8.10 -13.45
N TYR A 46 -5.78 9.11 -14.21
CA TYR A 46 -4.49 9.79 -14.02
C TYR A 46 -4.27 10.20 -12.55
N PRO A 47 -3.06 10.06 -11.97
CA PRO A 47 -1.76 9.79 -12.62
C PRO A 47 -1.35 8.30 -12.67
N LEU A 48 -2.24 7.39 -12.26
CA LEU A 48 -1.94 5.95 -12.20
C LEU A 48 -2.31 5.31 -13.55
N PHE A 49 -1.30 4.89 -14.31
CA PHE A 49 -1.49 4.09 -15.52
C PHE A 49 -1.30 2.62 -15.17
N VAL A 50 -2.20 1.77 -15.66
CA VAL A 50 -2.08 0.32 -15.48
C VAL A 50 -1.68 -0.31 -16.80
N LYS A 51 -0.63 -1.15 -16.80
CA LYS A 51 -0.19 -1.89 -17.98
C LYS A 51 -0.06 -3.37 -17.67
N CYS A 52 -0.17 -4.18 -18.70
CA CYS A 52 0.07 -5.61 -18.61
C CYS A 52 1.58 -5.88 -18.74
N VAL A 53 2.23 -6.22 -17.62
CA VAL A 53 3.65 -6.56 -17.53
C VAL A 53 3.77 -7.97 -16.97
N ASP A 54 4.51 -8.85 -17.66
CA ASP A 54 4.71 -10.23 -17.23
C ASP A 54 3.40 -11.00 -16.93
N ASN A 55 2.36 -10.75 -17.72
CA ASN A 55 1.01 -11.29 -17.55
C ASN A 55 0.25 -10.80 -16.30
N PHE A 56 0.70 -9.71 -15.69
CA PHE A 56 0.03 -9.07 -14.55
C PHE A 56 -0.21 -7.58 -14.79
N CYS A 57 -1.31 -7.06 -14.26
CA CYS A 57 -1.57 -5.62 -14.28
C CYS A 57 -0.70 -4.91 -13.25
N ASP A 58 0.25 -4.12 -13.72
CA ASP A 58 1.17 -3.34 -12.89
C ASP A 58 0.82 -1.84 -12.93
N PHE A 59 0.95 -1.16 -11.80
CA PHE A 59 0.62 0.25 -11.62
C PHE A 59 1.87 1.11 -11.83
N ILE A 60 1.90 1.86 -12.93
CA ILE A 60 2.97 2.79 -13.28
C ILE A 60 2.52 4.21 -12.91
N ILE A 61 3.27 4.85 -12.02
CA ILE A 61 3.13 6.28 -11.72
C ILE A 61 3.98 7.05 -12.74
N VAL A 62 3.38 8.00 -13.45
CA VAL A 62 4.10 8.93 -14.37
C VAL A 62 4.36 10.25 -13.67
#